data_AF-A0A453MBZ6-F1
#
_entry.id   AF-A0A453MBZ6-F1
#
_cell.length_a   1.000
_cell.length_b   1.000
_cell.length_c   1.000
_cell.angle_alpha   90.00
_cell.angle_beta   90.00
_cell.angle_gamma   90.00
#
_symmetry.space_group_name_H-M   'P 1'
#
loop_
_entity.id
_entity.type
_entity.pdbx_description
1 polymer ?
#
loop_
_entity_poly.entity_id
_entity_poly.type
_entity_poly.pdbx_seq_one_letter_code
_entity_poly.pdbx_strand_id
1 'polypeptide(L)'
;EEPQPVTAMDERVAAEEMSESRKLDNNLVKELTMLCVKMKYHNTTTIRRCRLVTEALRKMDGKYLEIARSPTACVLQSCVKWCSQSERDPVFVALQPHLLDLSCDKYSCFLVNYIIKGASKEQFALFISSLHGHVASLLFHTIGVSGMCCYVLLS
;
A
#
# COMPACT_ATOMS: atom_id res chain seq x y z
N GLU A 1 43.09 9.69 10.21
CA GLU A 1 41.80 9.96 10.86
C GLU A 1 40.87 8.83 10.45
N GLU A 2 40.70 7.82 11.32
CA GLU A 2 39.76 6.73 11.05
C GLU A 2 38.32 7.21 11.29
N PRO A 3 37.33 6.81 10.47
CA PRO A 3 35.94 7.13 10.74
C PRO A 3 35.46 6.34 11.95
N GLN A 4 34.91 7.04 12.95
CA GLN A 4 34.34 6.41 14.13
C GLN A 4 33.14 5.52 13.78
N PRO A 5 32.94 4.40 14.50
CA PRO A 5 31.84 3.47 14.23
C PRO A 5 30.52 4.11 14.67
N VAL A 6 29.62 4.35 13.73
CA VAL A 6 28.24 4.78 13.99
C VAL A 6 27.56 3.69 14.81
N THR A 7 27.04 4.02 15.99
CA THR A 7 26.45 3.02 16.88
C THR A 7 25.01 2.69 16.47
N ALA A 8 24.60 1.44 16.62
CA ALA A 8 23.24 0.97 16.29
C ALA A 8 22.12 1.71 17.06
N MET A 9 22.46 2.48 18.09
CA MET A 9 21.54 3.35 18.82
C MET A 9 21.24 4.63 18.02
N ASP A 10 22.24 5.20 17.34
CA ASP A 10 22.08 6.41 16.51
C ASP A 10 21.23 6.14 15.26
N GLU A 11 21.35 4.94 14.68
CA GLU A 11 20.47 4.49 13.58
C GLU A 11 19.01 4.31 14.03
N ARG A 12 18.79 3.85 15.27
CA ARG A 12 17.44 3.68 15.85
C ARG A 12 16.80 5.01 16.20
N VAL A 13 17.57 5.96 16.74
CA VAL A 13 17.10 7.32 17.04
C VAL A 13 16.77 8.08 15.74
N ALA A 14 17.60 7.96 14.69
CA ALA A 14 17.28 8.52 13.38
C ALA A 14 16.07 7.84 12.73
N ALA A 15 15.90 6.52 12.89
CA ALA A 15 14.71 5.79 12.43
C ALA A 15 13.44 6.18 13.21
N GLU A 16 13.55 6.47 14.51
CA GLU A 16 12.45 6.93 15.37
C GLU A 16 12.08 8.39 15.07
N GLU A 17 13.04 9.32 14.94
CA GLU A 17 12.79 10.72 14.54
C GLU A 17 12.18 10.83 13.14
N MET A 18 12.64 9.98 12.22
CA MET A 18 12.00 9.84 10.91
C MET A 18 10.61 9.17 10.98
N SER A 19 10.28 8.43 12.05
CA SER A 19 8.94 7.83 12.25
C SER A 19 7.95 8.83 12.85
N GLU A 20 8.41 9.76 13.68
CA GLU A 20 7.55 10.71 14.38
C GLU A 20 7.02 11.83 13.47
N SER A 21 7.80 12.21 12.46
CA SER A 21 7.44 13.19 11.44
C SER A 21 6.46 12.66 10.38
N ARG A 22 6.14 11.35 10.37
CA ARG A 22 5.20 10.69 9.43
C ARG A 22 3.86 10.31 10.04
N LYS A 23 3.53 10.83 11.23
CA LYS A 23 2.22 10.57 11.84
C LYS A 23 1.16 11.26 10.97
N LEU A 24 0.39 10.46 10.23
CA LEU A 24 -0.79 10.93 9.49
C LEU A 24 -1.66 11.76 10.42
N ASP A 25 -2.09 12.92 9.92
CA ASP A 25 -2.89 13.85 10.68
C ASP A 25 -4.13 13.14 11.26
N ASN A 26 -4.30 13.17 12.59
CA ASN A 26 -5.33 12.36 13.27
C ASN A 26 -6.74 12.69 12.77
N ASN A 27 -6.96 13.92 12.31
CA ASN A 27 -8.20 14.34 11.68
C ASN A 27 -8.41 13.63 10.33
N LEU A 28 -7.37 13.64 9.47
CA LEU A 28 -7.38 12.95 8.18
C LEU A 28 -7.66 11.45 8.34
N VAL A 29 -7.03 10.79 9.32
CA VAL A 29 -7.26 9.37 9.60
C VAL A 29 -8.74 9.11 9.96
N LYS A 30 -9.36 9.96 10.78
CA LYS A 30 -10.78 9.86 11.14
C LYS A 30 -11.68 10.04 9.92
N GLU A 31 -11.41 11.05 9.10
CA GLU A 31 -12.17 11.30 7.87
C GLU A 31 -12.10 10.12 6.90
N LEU A 32 -10.90 9.61 6.64
CA LEU A 32 -10.68 8.45 5.77
C LEU A 32 -11.37 7.18 6.29
N THR A 33 -11.32 6.97 7.60
CA THR A 33 -12.01 5.84 8.25
C THR A 33 -13.53 5.95 8.08
N MET A 34 -14.10 7.14 8.27
CA MET A 34 -15.53 7.37 8.04
C MET A 34 -15.92 7.15 6.58
N LEU A 35 -15.11 7.60 5.63
CA LEU A 35 -15.33 7.37 4.21
C LEU A 35 -15.33 5.87 3.88
N CYS A 36 -14.38 5.11 4.43
CA CYS A 36 -14.28 3.66 4.25
C CYS A 36 -15.52 2.92 4.78
N VAL A 37 -16.01 3.30 5.97
CA VAL A 37 -17.25 2.73 6.54
C VAL A 37 -18.45 3.04 5.63
N LYS A 38 -18.58 4.28 5.12
CA LYS A 38 -19.64 4.66 4.18
C LYS A 38 -19.57 3.88 2.86
N MET A 39 -18.37 3.59 2.36
CA MET A 39 -18.17 2.77 1.16
C MET A 39 -18.56 1.30 1.37
N LYS A 40 -18.24 0.75 2.55
CA LYS A 40 -18.53 -0.64 2.95
C LYS A 40 -20.00 -0.88 3.32
N TYR A 41 -20.77 0.18 3.56
CA TYR A 41 -22.20 0.07 3.83
C TYR A 41 -22.94 -0.55 2.63
N HIS A 42 -23.66 -1.64 2.88
CA HIS A 42 -24.25 -2.49 1.83
C HIS A 42 -25.27 -1.78 0.94
N ASN A 43 -25.87 -0.67 1.41
CA ASN A 43 -26.94 0.03 0.70
C ASN A 43 -26.46 1.22 -0.17
N THR A 44 -25.15 1.41 -0.33
CA THR A 44 -24.62 2.53 -1.13
C THR A 44 -24.74 2.22 -2.64
N THR A 45 -25.37 3.13 -3.40
CA THR A 45 -25.47 2.99 -4.86
C THR A 45 -24.09 3.05 -5.53
N THR A 46 -23.93 2.40 -6.69
CA THR A 46 -22.65 2.39 -7.43
C THR A 46 -22.12 3.80 -7.69
N ILE A 47 -23.00 4.73 -8.07
CA ILE A 47 -22.65 6.14 -8.32
C ILE A 47 -22.15 6.85 -7.06
N ARG A 48 -22.84 6.65 -5.91
CA ARG A 48 -22.39 7.25 -4.64
C ARG A 48 -21.06 6.66 -4.17
N ARG A 49 -20.84 5.37 -4.41
CA ARG A 49 -19.58 4.71 -4.08
C ARG A 49 -18.42 5.28 -4.90
N CYS A 50 -18.58 5.46 -6.21
CA CYS A 50 -17.58 6.10 -7.06
C CYS A 50 -17.21 7.50 -6.54
N ARG A 51 -18.21 8.34 -6.20
CA ARG A 51 -17.94 9.68 -5.66
C ARG A 51 -17.14 9.66 -4.36
N LEU A 52 -17.46 8.74 -3.45
CA LEU A 52 -16.74 8.57 -2.18
C LEU A 52 -15.30 8.08 -2.41
N VAL A 53 -15.08 7.20 -3.39
CA VAL A 53 -13.75 6.70 -3.76
C VAL A 53 -12.89 7.82 -4.33
N THR A 54 -13.40 8.58 -5.30
CA THR A 54 -12.68 9.73 -5.88
C THR A 54 -12.34 10.78 -4.81
N GLU A 55 -13.30 11.09 -3.91
CA GLU A 55 -13.07 12.03 -2.82
C GLU A 55 -12.00 11.54 -1.84
N ALA A 56 -12.02 10.25 -1.49
CA ALA A 56 -10.99 9.65 -0.64
C ALA A 56 -9.62 9.66 -1.33
N LEU A 57 -9.54 9.25 -2.60
CA LEU A 57 -8.28 9.22 -3.36
C LEU A 57 -7.66 10.62 -3.48
N ARG A 58 -8.48 11.65 -3.69
CA ARG A 58 -8.03 13.05 -3.71
C ARG A 58 -7.49 13.53 -2.36
N LYS A 59 -8.09 13.09 -1.24
CA LYS A 59 -7.59 13.41 0.11
C LYS A 59 -6.31 12.66 0.48
N MET A 60 -6.09 11.49 -0.12
CA MET A 60 -4.92 10.65 0.09
C MET A 60 -3.77 10.93 -0.88
N ASP A 61 -4.00 11.80 -1.87
CA ASP A 61 -3.03 12.14 -2.89
C ASP A 61 -1.71 12.64 -2.28
N GLY A 62 -0.59 12.11 -2.76
CA GLY A 62 0.75 12.35 -2.22
C GLY A 62 1.08 11.66 -0.88
N LYS A 63 0.14 10.96 -0.23
CA LYS A 63 0.34 10.28 1.07
C LYS A 63 0.06 8.78 1.04
N TYR A 64 0.03 8.17 -0.15
CA TYR A 64 -0.33 6.76 -0.32
C TYR A 64 0.57 5.80 0.47
N LEU A 65 1.87 6.06 0.53
CA LEU A 65 2.83 5.21 1.24
C LEU A 65 2.61 5.24 2.77
N GLU A 66 2.40 6.43 3.33
CA GLU A 66 2.14 6.61 4.76
C GLU A 66 0.83 5.90 5.17
N ILE A 67 -0.19 5.99 4.31
CA ILE A 67 -1.49 5.33 4.54
C ILE A 67 -1.37 3.82 4.40
N ALA A 68 -0.60 3.33 3.43
CA ALA A 68 -0.41 1.91 3.20
C ALA A 68 0.32 1.23 4.37
N ARG A 69 1.23 1.93 5.06
CA ARG A 69 1.96 1.42 6.23
C ARG A 69 1.21 1.57 7.57
N SER A 70 0.01 2.14 7.53
CA SER A 70 -0.83 2.43 8.71
C SER A 70 -2.04 1.49 8.75
N PRO A 71 -2.72 1.31 9.91
CA PRO A 71 -4.05 0.66 9.97
C PRO A 71 -5.09 1.27 8.98
N THR A 72 -4.84 2.49 8.49
CA THR A 72 -5.63 3.16 7.46
C THR A 72 -5.48 2.53 6.07
N ALA A 73 -4.56 1.57 5.85
CA ALA A 73 -4.39 0.83 4.60
C ALA A 73 -5.70 0.18 4.10
N CYS A 74 -6.59 -0.19 5.02
CA CYS A 74 -7.91 -0.74 4.68
C CYS A 74 -8.81 0.24 3.90
N VAL A 75 -8.59 1.55 4.05
CA VAL A 75 -9.28 2.61 3.29
C VAL A 75 -8.78 2.61 1.86
N LEU A 76 -7.47 2.64 1.68
CA LEU A 76 -6.84 2.62 0.35
C LEU A 76 -7.17 1.32 -0.38
N GLN A 77 -7.17 0.18 0.31
CA GLN A 77 -7.62 -1.12 -0.23
C GLN A 77 -9.06 -1.04 -0.75
N SER A 78 -9.96 -0.44 0.03
CA SER A 78 -11.36 -0.30 -0.37
C SER A 78 -11.51 0.65 -1.57
N CYS A 79 -10.69 1.70 -1.64
CA CYS A 79 -10.65 2.60 -2.79
C CYS A 79 -10.17 1.86 -4.05
N VAL A 80 -9.03 1.18 -3.98
CA VAL A 80 -8.45 0.44 -5.13
C VAL A 80 -9.38 -0.66 -5.65
N LYS A 81 -10.18 -1.28 -4.77
CA LYS A 81 -11.18 -2.28 -5.15
C LYS A 81 -12.29 -1.74 -6.05
N TRP A 82 -12.70 -0.49 -5.87
CA TRP A 82 -13.86 0.10 -6.56
C TRP A 82 -13.51 1.27 -7.48
N CYS A 83 -12.25 1.69 -7.52
CA CYS A 83 -11.78 2.79 -8.37
C CYS A 83 -11.75 2.38 -9.86
N SER A 84 -11.79 3.39 -10.71
CA SER A 84 -11.57 3.22 -12.15
C SER A 84 -10.09 2.99 -12.45
N GLN A 85 -9.75 2.51 -13.66
CA GLN A 85 -8.35 2.29 -14.04
C GLN A 85 -7.54 3.59 -14.01
N SER A 86 -8.12 4.68 -14.50
CA SER A 86 -7.50 6.02 -14.50
C SER A 86 -7.15 6.54 -13.10
N GLU A 87 -7.90 6.12 -12.08
CA GLU A 87 -7.65 6.46 -10.68
C GLU A 87 -6.63 5.52 -10.03
N ARG A 88 -6.50 4.30 -10.54
CA ARG A 88 -5.56 3.29 -10.03
C ARG A 88 -4.13 3.54 -10.50
N ASP A 89 -3.95 3.98 -11.73
CA ASP A 89 -2.64 4.22 -12.33
C ASP A 89 -1.75 5.18 -11.51
N PRO A 90 -2.22 6.36 -11.04
CA PRO A 90 -1.39 7.21 -10.18
C PRO A 90 -1.06 6.57 -8.83
N VAL A 91 -1.99 5.77 -8.27
CA VAL A 91 -1.75 5.01 -7.04
C VAL A 91 -0.68 3.93 -7.25
N PHE A 92 -0.71 3.25 -8.40
CA PHE A 92 0.31 2.28 -8.77
C PHE A 92 1.68 2.94 -8.88
N VAL A 93 1.78 4.05 -9.62
CA VAL A 93 3.06 4.78 -9.79
C VAL A 93 3.63 5.24 -8.46
N ALA A 94 2.80 5.77 -7.56
CA ALA A 94 3.23 6.22 -6.24
C ALA A 94 3.71 5.07 -5.34
N LEU A 95 3.11 3.87 -5.46
CA LEU A 95 3.44 2.72 -4.63
C LEU A 95 4.49 1.79 -5.25
N GLN A 96 4.70 1.84 -6.57
CA GLN A 96 5.59 0.97 -7.34
C GLN A 96 6.94 0.71 -6.65
N PRO A 97 7.73 1.73 -6.23
CA PRO A 97 9.04 1.50 -5.64
C PRO A 97 8.99 0.76 -4.29
N HIS A 98 7.84 0.73 -3.62
CA HIS A 98 7.64 0.13 -2.31
C HIS A 98 6.73 -1.09 -2.34
N LEU A 99 6.26 -1.55 -3.51
CA LEU A 99 5.32 -2.67 -3.61
C LEU A 99 5.88 -3.96 -3.00
N LEU A 100 7.20 -4.18 -3.09
CA LEU A 100 7.86 -5.33 -2.48
C LEU A 100 7.74 -5.27 -0.95
N ASP A 101 8.15 -4.17 -0.33
CA ASP A 101 8.03 -3.97 1.13
C ASP A 101 6.58 -4.10 1.59
N LEU A 102 5.65 -3.50 0.85
CA LEU A 102 4.22 -3.50 1.17
C LEU A 102 3.59 -4.88 1.01
N SER A 103 4.14 -5.76 0.16
CA SER A 103 3.67 -7.14 0.00
C SER A 103 3.96 -8.00 1.23
N CYS A 104 5.04 -7.68 1.96
CA CYS A 104 5.45 -8.37 3.18
C CYS A 104 4.81 -7.80 4.45
N ASP A 105 4.21 -6.61 4.38
CA ASP A 105 3.59 -5.95 5.53
C ASP A 105 2.16 -6.45 5.79
N LYS A 106 1.82 -6.61 7.08
CA LYS A 106 0.53 -7.18 7.53
C LYS A 106 -0.68 -6.30 7.20
N TYR A 107 -0.49 -4.99 7.01
CA TYR A 107 -1.58 -4.05 6.71
C TYR A 107 -1.77 -3.87 5.20
N SER A 108 -0.69 -3.88 4.41
CA SER A 108 -0.73 -3.60 2.98
C SER A 108 -0.66 -4.80 2.05
N CYS A 109 -0.42 -6.02 2.55
CA CYS A 109 -0.37 -7.20 1.68
C CYS A 109 -1.66 -7.36 0.85
N PHE A 110 -2.83 -7.18 1.45
CA PHE A 110 -4.10 -7.22 0.72
C PHE A 110 -4.25 -6.07 -0.26
N LEU A 111 -3.78 -4.86 0.06
CA LEU A 111 -3.79 -3.73 -0.85
C LEU A 111 -3.00 -4.03 -2.13
N VAL A 112 -1.78 -4.57 -1.98
CA VAL A 112 -0.92 -4.96 -3.11
C VAL A 112 -1.64 -5.98 -4.00
N ASN A 113 -2.41 -6.92 -3.43
CA ASN A 113 -3.20 -7.88 -4.22
C ASN A 113 -4.23 -7.18 -5.12
N TYR A 114 -4.94 -6.17 -4.61
CA TYR A 114 -5.92 -5.44 -5.41
C TYR A 114 -5.27 -4.57 -6.48
N ILE A 115 -4.09 -4.00 -6.19
CA ILE A 115 -3.32 -3.23 -7.16
C ILE A 115 -2.89 -4.15 -8.31
N ILE A 116 -2.29 -5.31 -8.02
CA ILE A 116 -1.81 -6.27 -9.02
C ILE A 116 -2.96 -6.83 -9.85
N LYS A 117 -4.08 -7.22 -9.22
CA LYS A 117 -5.28 -7.70 -9.93
C LYS A 117 -5.86 -6.67 -10.90
N GLY A 118 -5.62 -5.40 -10.62
CA GLY A 118 -6.09 -4.27 -11.40
C GLY A 118 -5.04 -3.63 -12.28
N ALA A 119 -3.83 -4.21 -12.35
CA ALA A 119 -2.70 -3.65 -13.08
C ALA A 119 -2.79 -3.98 -14.57
N SER A 120 -2.29 -3.10 -15.42
CA SER A 120 -2.06 -3.41 -16.83
C SER A 120 -0.95 -4.46 -16.98
N LYS A 121 -0.86 -5.11 -18.15
CA LYS A 121 0.23 -6.08 -18.42
C LYS A 121 1.62 -5.47 -18.26
N GLU A 122 1.76 -4.19 -18.62
CA GLU A 122 3.03 -3.45 -18.49
C GLU A 122 3.36 -3.17 -17.01
N GLN A 123 2.38 -2.71 -16.23
CA GLN A 123 2.53 -2.51 -14.79
C GLN A 123 2.85 -3.82 -14.06
N PHE A 124 2.20 -4.92 -14.47
CA PHE A 124 2.48 -6.25 -13.96
C PHE A 124 3.92 -6.68 -14.27
N ALA A 125 4.39 -6.50 -15.51
CA ALA A 125 5.77 -6.80 -15.89
C ALA A 125 6.79 -5.98 -15.09
N LEU A 126 6.51 -4.71 -14.80
CA LEU A 126 7.35 -3.87 -13.93
C LEU A 126 7.40 -4.42 -12.50
N PHE A 127 6.28 -4.88 -11.98
CA PHE A 127 6.22 -5.51 -10.66
C PHE A 127 7.02 -6.83 -10.62
N ILE A 128 6.85 -7.71 -11.61
CA ILE A 128 7.64 -8.96 -11.72
C ILE A 128 9.13 -8.66 -11.84
N SER A 129 9.51 -7.64 -12.61
CA SER A 129 10.90 -7.22 -12.75
C SER A 129 11.47 -6.73 -11.42
N SER A 130 10.66 -6.08 -10.58
CA SER A 130 11.05 -5.64 -9.24
C SER A 130 11.18 -6.81 -8.24
N LEU A 131 10.46 -7.91 -8.48
CA LEU A 131 10.55 -9.14 -7.70
C LEU A 131 11.77 -9.99 -8.07
N HIS A 132 12.26 -9.89 -9.31
CA HIS A 132 13.37 -10.68 -9.83
C HIS A 132 14.67 -10.41 -9.03
N GLY A 133 15.04 -11.33 -8.15
CA GLY A 133 16.15 -11.20 -7.19
C GLY A 133 15.73 -11.31 -5.72
N HIS A 134 14.46 -11.06 -5.40
CA HIS A 134 13.90 -11.15 -4.04
C HIS A 134 12.95 -12.34 -3.85
N VAL A 135 12.69 -13.11 -4.92
CA VAL A 135 11.74 -14.24 -4.96
C VAL A 135 12.01 -15.28 -3.88
N ALA A 136 13.28 -15.59 -3.59
CA ALA A 136 13.64 -16.53 -2.53
C ALA A 136 13.23 -16.03 -1.14
N SER A 137 13.49 -14.75 -0.83
CA SER A 137 13.10 -14.14 0.45
C SER A 137 11.57 -14.08 0.60
N LEU A 138 10.87 -13.78 -0.49
CA LEU A 138 9.41 -13.77 -0.52
C LEU A 138 8.81 -15.16 -0.32
N LEU A 139 9.40 -16.20 -0.91
CA LEU A 139 8.98 -17.59 -0.68
C LEU A 139 9.13 -18.01 0.79
N PHE A 140 10.22 -17.63 1.46
CA PHE A 140 10.44 -18.00 2.87
C PHE A 140 9.54 -17.22 3.84
N HIS A 141 9.19 -15.96 3.55
CA HIS A 141 8.26 -15.19 4.38
C HIS A 141 6.78 -15.60 4.16
N THR A 142 6.44 -16.16 2.99
CA THR A 142 5.04 -16.35 2.53
C THR A 142 4.51 -17.78 2.70
N ILE A 143 5.24 -18.70 3.32
CA ILE A 143 4.67 -20.03 3.65
C ILE A 143 3.52 -19.91 4.69
N GLY A 144 3.44 -18.79 5.42
CA GLY A 144 2.43 -18.59 6.47
C GLY A 144 1.15 -17.83 6.11
N VAL A 145 1.13 -16.94 5.10
CA VAL A 145 -0.01 -16.03 4.90
C VAL A 145 -0.43 -15.92 3.43
N SER A 146 -1.35 -16.81 3.06
CA SER A 146 -2.38 -16.62 2.02
C SER A 146 -1.91 -16.24 0.60
N GLY A 147 -1.68 -17.25 -0.24
CA GLY A 147 -2.12 -17.28 -1.65
C GLY A 147 -1.52 -16.29 -2.66
N MET A 148 -0.70 -15.33 -2.25
CA MET A 148 -0.12 -14.32 -3.15
C MET A 148 1.01 -14.90 -4.01
N CYS A 149 1.90 -15.70 -3.42
CA CYS A 149 3.00 -16.32 -4.17
C CYS A 149 2.50 -17.33 -5.22
N CYS A 150 1.43 -18.09 -4.94
CA CYS A 150 0.91 -19.03 -5.94
C CYS A 150 0.35 -18.32 -7.17
N TYR A 151 -0.36 -17.19 -7.02
CA TYR A 151 -0.95 -16.50 -8.18
C TYR A 151 0.10 -15.77 -9.04
N VAL A 152 1.13 -15.22 -8.40
CA VAL A 152 2.22 -14.48 -9.07
C VAL A 152 3.25 -15.42 -9.73
N LEU A 153 3.41 -16.65 -9.23
CA LEU A 153 4.34 -17.65 -9.81
C LEU A 153 3.70 -18.61 -10.83
N LEU A 154 2.36 -18.71 -10.89
CA LEU A 154 1.64 -19.60 -11.84
C LEU A 154 0.98 -18.87 -13.03
N SER A 155 1.10 -17.54 -13.14
CA SER A 155 0.63 -16.76 -14.31
C SER A 155 1.80 -16.20 -15.10
#